data_AF-A0A1H6J9L9-F1
#
_entry.id   AF-A0A1H6J9L9-F1
#
_cell.length_a   1.000
_cell.length_b   1.000
_cell.length_c   1.000
_cell.angle_alpha   90.00
_cell.angle_beta   90.00
_cell.angle_gamma   90.00
#
_symmetry.space_group_name_H-M   'P 1'
#
loop_
_entity.id
_entity.type
_entity.pdbx_description
1 polymer ?
#
loop_
_entity_poly.entity_id
_entity_poly.type
_entity_poly.pdbx_seq_one_letter_code
_entity_poly.pdbx_strand_id
1 'polypeptide(L)'
;MKIMIPDGHTKFGKNKIPRVVSFSGGRTSAMMLLQLLKKDELKQWRGDCVVFNNTSAEHSATYAFVSRIKKITEEKYNIPFFMTEFCTYEAKTNKGGYTRRITYKLVNDLPYCKHNNIHGYKFKGEVFEESISQTGVLPSTFQRNCTINMKILTTNNFLTDWMASKTYIDQQGEFSKVSNISDADIVKKHRIYNGELSDAVIIDKKTFVRSCQAFRPKQFFKDFTNADINYNNPYLKEKTTDGRVSIFGKDAIKYHNYIGIRFDEKHRAIKIRKRIKDAKKNLSRSGKNKISSAKTQPPFENANMPMIKAKINKQKVIDFWKNPARSKYDLDLPYDGMLSNCVHCMLKGKSKNQLISKKAQAIALDNTNALTPNSIKWWARIEQKYSRKVIKSDKNEYTNIGFFGASKAYVYQTWVDELGETNEEDLIKLSEEDSWNMDCNCTD
;
A
#
# COMPACT_ATOMS: atom_id res chain seq x y z
N MET A 1 4.81 -34.49 40.50
CA MET A 1 3.81 -33.46 40.11
C MET A 1 4.42 -32.09 40.39
N LYS A 2 5.00 -31.42 39.39
CA LYS A 2 5.54 -30.06 39.52
C LYS A 2 4.68 -29.14 38.67
N ILE A 3 3.94 -28.27 39.35
CA ILE A 3 3.23 -27.15 38.76
C ILE A 3 4.31 -26.21 38.22
N MET A 4 4.46 -26.15 36.90
CA MET A 4 5.14 -25.05 36.23
C MET A 4 4.05 -24.07 35.79
N ILE A 5 4.15 -22.83 36.24
CA ILE A 5 3.43 -21.70 35.67
C ILE A 5 4.34 -21.08 34.61
N PRO A 6 3.95 -21.03 33.32
CA PRO A 6 4.61 -20.16 32.36
C PRO A 6 3.62 -19.21 31.66
N ASP A 7 3.91 -17.92 31.83
CA ASP A 7 3.53 -16.75 31.03
C ASP A 7 2.05 -16.48 30.71
N GLY A 8 1.59 -15.34 31.22
CA GLY A 8 0.26 -14.80 31.02
C GLY A 8 -0.14 -14.61 29.55
N HIS A 9 -1.38 -15.01 29.29
CA HIS A 9 -2.24 -14.62 28.16
C HIS A 9 -1.98 -15.24 26.77
N THR A 10 -2.34 -16.52 26.63
CA THR A 10 -3.16 -16.95 25.48
C THR A 10 -4.11 -18.07 25.89
N LYS A 11 -5.40 -17.74 26.14
CA LYS A 11 -6.48 -18.72 26.34
C LYS A 11 -6.78 -19.58 25.10
N PHE A 12 -6.23 -19.23 23.94
CA PHE A 12 -6.46 -19.91 22.66
C PHE A 12 -5.20 -20.53 22.09
N GLY A 13 -5.28 -21.78 21.62
CA GLY A 13 -4.20 -22.42 20.88
C GLY A 13 -3.82 -21.63 19.63
N LYS A 14 -2.53 -21.64 19.26
CA LYS A 14 -1.96 -20.92 18.09
C LYS A 14 -2.75 -21.14 16.79
N ASN A 15 -3.41 -22.29 16.64
CA ASN A 15 -4.18 -22.63 15.45
C ASN A 15 -5.45 -21.79 15.24
N LYS A 16 -5.92 -21.04 16.26
CA LYS A 16 -7.13 -20.21 16.17
C LYS A 16 -6.83 -18.74 15.82
N ILE A 17 -5.56 -18.34 15.73
CA ILE A 17 -5.20 -16.94 15.44
C ILE A 17 -5.26 -16.74 13.91
N PRO A 18 -6.02 -15.74 13.39
CA PRO A 18 -6.13 -15.46 11.96
C PRO A 18 -4.78 -15.22 11.29
N ARG A 19 -4.67 -15.62 10.03
CA ARG A 19 -3.50 -15.40 9.18
C ARG A 19 -3.86 -14.50 8.01
N VAL A 20 -3.15 -13.38 7.91
CA VAL A 20 -3.26 -12.42 6.82
C VAL A 20 -2.01 -12.55 5.96
N VAL A 21 -2.17 -12.73 4.65
CA VAL A 21 -1.06 -12.69 3.70
C VAL A 21 -1.04 -11.31 3.06
N SER A 22 0.01 -10.52 3.35
CA SER A 22 0.27 -9.26 2.67
C SER A 22 0.85 -9.57 1.28
N PHE A 23 0.01 -9.54 0.25
CA PHE A 23 0.40 -9.85 -1.12
C PHE A 23 0.79 -8.57 -1.87
N SER A 24 2.02 -8.49 -2.32
CA SER A 24 2.56 -7.27 -2.94
C SER A 24 2.30 -7.15 -4.45
N GLY A 25 1.84 -8.22 -5.12
CA GLY A 25 1.79 -8.29 -6.59
C GLY A 25 3.10 -8.74 -7.24
N GLY A 26 4.11 -9.12 -6.44
CA GLY A 26 5.42 -9.57 -6.92
C GLY A 26 5.60 -11.10 -6.89
N ARG A 27 6.62 -11.57 -7.61
CA ARG A 27 7.01 -12.99 -7.67
C ARG A 27 7.31 -13.61 -6.31
N THR A 28 7.91 -12.85 -5.39
CA THR A 28 8.28 -13.37 -4.06
C THR A 28 7.07 -13.59 -3.18
N SER A 29 6.14 -12.62 -3.09
CA SER A 29 4.92 -12.76 -2.31
C SER A 29 3.99 -13.84 -2.89
N ALA A 30 3.97 -14.00 -4.22
CA ALA A 30 3.27 -15.10 -4.88
C ALA A 30 3.90 -16.47 -4.64
N MET A 31 5.23 -16.61 -4.73
CA MET A 31 5.90 -17.87 -4.36
C MET A 31 5.61 -18.23 -2.90
N MET A 32 5.65 -17.26 -1.98
CA MET A 32 5.29 -17.45 -0.58
C MET A 32 3.84 -17.94 -0.44
N LEU A 33 2.89 -17.24 -1.05
CA LEU A 33 1.47 -17.60 -0.99
C LEU A 33 1.23 -19.01 -1.53
N LEU A 34 1.74 -19.34 -2.71
CA LEU A 34 1.60 -20.67 -3.31
C LEU A 34 2.19 -21.77 -2.42
N GLN A 35 3.28 -21.50 -1.70
CA GLN A 35 3.83 -22.46 -0.74
C GLN A 35 2.95 -22.62 0.51
N LEU A 36 2.38 -21.53 1.04
CA LEU A 36 1.43 -21.60 2.16
C LEU A 36 0.19 -22.40 1.77
N LEU A 37 -0.36 -22.14 0.58
CA LEU A 37 -1.52 -22.86 0.04
C LEU A 37 -1.23 -24.35 -0.16
N LYS A 38 -0.10 -24.70 -0.78
CA LYS A 38 0.29 -26.11 -1.00
C LYS A 38 0.53 -26.89 0.30
N LYS A 39 0.94 -26.21 1.36
CA LYS A 39 1.13 -26.80 2.70
C LYS A 39 -0.13 -26.75 3.55
N ASP A 40 -1.25 -26.31 2.99
CA ASP A 40 -2.54 -26.22 3.68
C ASP A 40 -2.49 -25.35 4.96
N GLU A 41 -1.64 -24.32 4.92
CA GLU A 41 -1.36 -23.45 6.05
C GLU A 41 -2.44 -22.36 6.24
N LEU A 42 -3.31 -22.13 5.26
CA LEU A 42 -4.38 -21.12 5.32
C LEU A 42 -5.75 -21.79 5.42
N LYS A 43 -6.66 -21.19 6.19
CA LYS A 43 -7.99 -21.74 6.50
C LYS A 43 -9.06 -20.65 6.54
N GLN A 44 -10.07 -20.74 5.67
CA GLN A 44 -11.19 -19.78 5.65
C GLN A 44 -11.91 -19.68 7.01
N TRP A 45 -12.14 -20.83 7.69
CA TRP A 45 -12.87 -20.88 8.96
C TRP A 45 -12.19 -20.10 10.08
N ARG A 46 -10.88 -19.91 9.97
CA ARG A 46 -10.06 -19.16 10.91
C ARG A 46 -10.14 -17.65 10.70
N GLY A 47 -10.72 -17.20 9.59
CA GLY A 47 -10.69 -15.80 9.15
C GLY A 47 -9.41 -15.45 8.40
N ASP A 48 -8.73 -16.43 7.82
CA ASP A 48 -7.54 -16.16 7.00
C ASP A 48 -7.92 -15.48 5.69
N CYS A 49 -7.06 -14.59 5.22
CA CYS A 49 -7.25 -13.91 3.95
C CYS A 49 -5.91 -13.52 3.32
N VAL A 50 -5.96 -13.30 2.01
CA VAL A 50 -4.91 -12.63 1.23
C VAL A 50 -5.38 -11.22 0.92
N VAL A 51 -4.48 -10.24 1.04
CA VAL A 51 -4.79 -8.83 0.74
C VAL A 51 -3.76 -8.27 -0.22
N PHE A 52 -4.22 -7.78 -1.37
CA PHE A 52 -3.45 -6.90 -2.25
C PHE A 52 -3.96 -5.47 -2.09
N ASN A 53 -3.04 -4.53 -1.87
CA ASN A 53 -3.35 -3.11 -1.81
C ASN A 53 -2.96 -2.46 -3.14
N ASN A 54 -3.97 -2.13 -3.95
CA ASN A 54 -3.78 -1.42 -5.20
C ASN A 54 -3.45 0.06 -4.94
N THR A 55 -2.35 0.53 -5.54
CA THR A 55 -1.94 1.94 -5.49
C THR A 55 -2.26 2.70 -6.77
N SER A 56 -2.85 2.04 -7.77
CA SER A 56 -3.14 2.54 -9.12
C SER A 56 -1.91 2.97 -9.93
N ALA A 57 -0.71 2.64 -9.45
CA ALA A 57 0.58 2.98 -10.05
C ALA A 57 1.38 1.75 -10.51
N GLU A 58 0.78 0.57 -10.36
CA GLU A 58 1.32 -0.72 -10.73
C GLU A 58 1.36 -0.92 -12.24
N HIS A 59 2.31 -1.74 -12.71
CA HIS A 59 2.37 -2.17 -14.10
C HIS A 59 1.14 -3.01 -14.49
N SER A 60 0.69 -2.91 -15.75
CA SER A 60 -0.46 -3.67 -16.28
C SER A 60 -0.32 -5.19 -16.04
N ALA A 61 0.85 -5.75 -16.36
CA ALA A 61 1.21 -7.14 -16.08
C ALA A 61 1.07 -7.54 -14.59
N THR A 62 1.30 -6.62 -13.64
CA THR A 62 1.08 -6.89 -12.22
C THR A 62 -0.39 -7.12 -11.91
N TYR A 63 -1.32 -6.36 -12.49
CA TYR A 63 -2.75 -6.61 -12.30
C TYR A 63 -3.17 -7.96 -12.90
N ALA A 64 -2.69 -8.27 -14.10
CA ALA A 64 -2.95 -9.57 -14.73
C ALA A 64 -2.44 -10.73 -13.86
N PHE A 65 -1.23 -10.57 -13.30
CA PHE A 65 -0.65 -11.55 -12.38
C PHE A 65 -1.44 -11.67 -11.07
N VAL A 66 -1.83 -10.55 -10.44
CA VAL A 66 -2.67 -10.53 -9.23
C VAL A 66 -3.98 -11.28 -9.49
N SER A 67 -4.66 -11.00 -10.61
CA SER A 67 -5.89 -11.70 -11.00
C SER A 67 -5.67 -13.22 -11.16
N ARG A 68 -4.61 -13.64 -11.85
CA ARG A 68 -4.27 -15.07 -11.99
C ARG A 68 -4.03 -15.74 -10.63
N ILE A 69 -3.26 -15.12 -9.74
CA ILE A 69 -2.97 -15.68 -8.42
C ILE A 69 -4.22 -15.66 -7.53
N LYS A 70 -5.05 -14.61 -7.59
CA LYS A 70 -6.34 -14.54 -6.91
C LYS A 70 -7.24 -15.70 -7.33
N LYS A 71 -7.40 -15.92 -8.64
CA LYS A 71 -8.17 -17.03 -9.19
C LYS A 71 -7.70 -18.39 -8.66
N ILE A 72 -6.39 -18.66 -8.70
CA ILE A 72 -5.81 -19.90 -8.14
C ILE A 72 -6.11 -20.02 -6.64
N THR A 73 -5.94 -18.93 -5.88
CA THR A 73 -6.13 -18.92 -4.42
C THR A 73 -7.57 -19.22 -4.03
N GLU A 74 -8.53 -18.66 -4.76
CA GLU A 74 -9.95 -18.78 -4.47
C GLU A 74 -10.53 -20.10 -5.00
N GLU A 75 -10.33 -20.40 -6.29
CA GLU A 75 -11.01 -21.55 -6.92
C GLU A 75 -10.39 -22.89 -6.53
N LYS A 76 -9.05 -22.94 -6.36
CA LYS A 76 -8.36 -24.21 -6.05
C LYS A 76 -8.23 -24.47 -4.56
N TYR A 77 -8.07 -23.42 -3.76
CA TYR A 77 -7.76 -23.54 -2.33
C TYR A 77 -8.86 -22.99 -1.42
N ASN A 78 -9.89 -22.36 -1.97
CA ASN A 78 -11.01 -21.77 -1.22
C ASN A 78 -10.54 -20.83 -0.10
N ILE A 79 -9.56 -19.96 -0.41
CA ILE A 79 -9.06 -18.94 0.52
C ILE A 79 -9.45 -17.55 -0.01
N PRO A 80 -10.12 -16.70 0.80
CA PRO A 80 -10.47 -15.35 0.39
C PRO A 80 -9.25 -14.50 0.00
N PHE A 81 -9.31 -13.87 -1.16
CA PHE A 81 -8.29 -12.93 -1.63
C PHE A 81 -8.95 -11.60 -2.00
N PHE A 82 -8.70 -10.56 -1.20
CA PHE A 82 -9.24 -9.23 -1.44
C PHE A 82 -8.24 -8.29 -2.10
N MET A 83 -8.76 -7.49 -3.04
CA MET A 83 -8.09 -6.29 -3.53
C MET A 83 -8.71 -5.07 -2.85
N THR A 84 -7.86 -4.20 -2.33
CA THR A 84 -8.26 -3.00 -1.58
C THR A 84 -7.62 -1.76 -2.20
N GLU A 85 -8.35 -0.66 -2.18
CA GLU A 85 -7.82 0.66 -2.53
C GLU A 85 -7.94 1.60 -1.35
N PHE A 86 -6.92 2.45 -1.18
CA PHE A 86 -7.05 3.62 -0.34
C PHE A 86 -8.18 4.50 -0.87
N CYS A 87 -9.03 4.97 0.03
CA CYS A 87 -9.96 6.04 -0.27
C CYS A 87 -10.20 6.89 0.97
N THR A 88 -11.01 7.91 0.81
CA THR A 88 -11.35 8.84 1.87
C THR A 88 -12.85 9.05 1.97
N TYR A 89 -13.32 9.44 3.15
CA TYR A 89 -14.69 9.86 3.38
C TYR A 89 -14.71 11.10 4.28
N GLU A 90 -15.79 11.87 4.20
CA GLU A 90 -15.99 13.04 5.03
C GLU A 90 -16.93 12.73 6.18
N ALA A 91 -16.58 13.23 7.35
CA ALA A 91 -17.35 13.07 8.57
C ALA A 91 -17.52 14.44 9.24
N LYS A 92 -18.72 14.69 9.77
CA LYS A 92 -18.98 15.85 10.62
C LYS A 92 -18.05 15.84 11.83
N THR A 93 -17.59 17.02 12.23
CA THR A 93 -16.82 17.19 13.46
C THR A 93 -17.72 17.68 14.60
N ASN A 94 -17.37 17.35 15.84
CA ASN A 94 -18.11 17.82 17.03
C ASN A 94 -18.09 19.35 17.19
N LYS A 95 -17.19 20.06 16.47
CA LYS A 95 -17.04 21.52 16.51
C LYS A 95 -17.76 22.22 15.34
N GLY A 96 -18.60 21.50 14.60
CA GLY A 96 -19.15 21.96 13.32
C GLY A 96 -18.20 21.70 12.14
N GLY A 97 -18.75 21.69 10.92
CA GLY A 97 -18.00 21.42 9.69
C GLY A 97 -17.61 19.94 9.47
N TYR A 98 -16.79 19.71 8.46
CA TYR A 98 -16.40 18.37 8.01
C TYR A 98 -14.89 18.13 8.08
N THR A 99 -14.50 16.88 8.31
CA THR A 99 -13.12 16.43 8.17
C THR A 99 -13.06 15.22 7.25
N ARG A 100 -12.03 15.16 6.40
CA ARG A 100 -11.81 14.05 5.50
C ARG A 100 -10.88 13.01 6.15
N ARG A 101 -11.37 11.78 6.28
CA ARG A 101 -10.73 10.65 6.97
C ARG A 101 -10.30 9.61 5.96
N ILE A 102 -9.19 8.94 6.26
CA ILE A 102 -8.66 7.81 5.48
C ILE A 102 -9.47 6.55 5.81
N THR A 103 -9.78 5.77 4.78
CA THR A 103 -10.40 4.45 4.88
C THR A 103 -9.93 3.59 3.68
N TYR A 104 -10.69 2.56 3.35
CA TYR A 104 -10.48 1.70 2.19
C TYR A 104 -11.79 1.41 1.47
N LYS A 105 -11.70 0.91 0.25
CA LYS A 105 -12.80 0.24 -0.46
C LYS A 105 -12.32 -1.08 -1.05
N LEU A 106 -13.25 -2.00 -1.29
CA LEU A 106 -12.98 -3.22 -2.05
C LEU A 106 -13.11 -2.94 -3.55
N VAL A 107 -12.27 -3.61 -4.34
CA VAL A 107 -12.34 -3.60 -5.81
C VAL A 107 -12.21 -5.02 -6.35
N ASN A 108 -12.82 -5.29 -7.51
CA ASN A 108 -12.61 -6.54 -8.22
C ASN A 108 -11.32 -6.50 -9.04
N ASP A 109 -10.97 -7.62 -9.64
CA ASP A 109 -9.74 -7.83 -10.41
C ASP A 109 -9.88 -7.48 -11.90
N LEU A 110 -10.88 -6.66 -12.24
CA LEU A 110 -11.07 -6.06 -13.56
C LEU A 110 -10.87 -4.54 -13.50
N PRO A 111 -10.38 -3.90 -14.57
CA PRO A 111 -10.19 -2.45 -14.61
C PRO A 111 -11.50 -1.69 -14.39
N TYR A 112 -11.42 -0.57 -13.67
CA TYR A 112 -12.57 0.32 -13.48
C TYR A 112 -13.09 0.86 -14.82
N CYS A 113 -14.40 0.79 -14.99
CA CYS A 113 -15.12 1.46 -16.06
C CYS A 113 -16.42 2.02 -15.51
N LYS A 114 -16.68 3.32 -15.71
CA LYS A 114 -17.87 4.01 -15.17
C LYS A 114 -19.19 3.34 -15.60
N HIS A 115 -19.23 2.79 -16.81
CA HIS A 115 -20.46 2.22 -17.40
C HIS A 115 -20.58 0.71 -17.18
N ASN A 116 -19.46 -0.02 -17.14
CA ASN A 116 -19.48 -1.49 -17.19
C ASN A 116 -18.85 -2.16 -15.97
N ASN A 117 -18.05 -1.44 -15.18
CA ASN A 117 -17.37 -2.01 -14.02
C ASN A 117 -17.05 -0.95 -12.96
N ILE A 118 -18.09 -0.50 -12.24
CA ILE A 118 -17.96 0.53 -11.20
C ILE A 118 -17.14 0.07 -9.97
N HIS A 119 -17.00 -1.24 -9.80
CA HIS A 119 -16.25 -1.89 -8.73
C HIS A 119 -14.83 -2.28 -9.14
N GLY A 120 -14.41 -1.93 -10.35
CA GLY A 120 -13.08 -2.25 -10.85
C GLY A 120 -11.96 -1.48 -10.19
N TYR A 121 -10.74 -2.02 -10.32
CA TYR A 121 -9.54 -1.38 -9.84
C TYR A 121 -9.12 -0.19 -10.71
N LYS A 122 -8.60 0.84 -10.06
CA LYS A 122 -8.02 2.04 -10.67
C LYS A 122 -6.57 1.79 -11.10
N PHE A 123 -6.13 2.41 -12.17
CA PHE A 123 -4.81 2.15 -12.77
C PHE A 123 -4.15 3.37 -13.44
N LYS A 124 -4.75 4.56 -13.29
CA LYS A 124 -4.26 5.82 -13.87
C LYS A 124 -3.66 6.73 -12.79
N GLY A 125 -3.24 6.17 -11.66
CA GLY A 125 -2.65 6.90 -10.54
C GLY A 125 -3.66 7.58 -9.61
N GLU A 126 -4.96 7.30 -9.75
CA GLU A 126 -6.01 7.96 -8.98
C GLU A 126 -5.88 7.73 -7.47
N VAL A 127 -5.60 6.50 -7.06
CA VAL A 127 -5.45 6.14 -5.64
C VAL A 127 -4.20 6.80 -5.05
N PHE A 128 -3.13 6.87 -5.85
CA PHE A 128 -1.87 7.52 -5.48
C PHE A 128 -2.06 9.03 -5.30
N GLU A 129 -2.72 9.68 -6.26
CA GLU A 129 -3.01 11.12 -6.22
C GLU A 129 -4.03 11.45 -5.11
N GLU A 130 -5.03 10.59 -4.84
CA GLU A 130 -5.95 10.79 -3.73
C GLU A 130 -5.21 10.85 -2.39
N SER A 131 -4.27 9.92 -2.14
CA SER A 131 -3.45 9.93 -0.93
C SER A 131 -2.58 11.18 -0.81
N ILE A 132 -1.95 11.62 -1.90
CA ILE A 132 -1.12 12.84 -1.91
C ILE A 132 -1.99 14.07 -1.68
N SER A 133 -3.09 14.21 -2.42
CA SER A 133 -3.99 15.35 -2.30
C SER A 133 -4.60 15.42 -0.90
N GLN A 134 -5.00 14.28 -0.31
CA GLN A 134 -5.49 14.23 1.07
C GLN A 134 -4.45 14.69 2.09
N THR A 135 -3.21 14.22 1.99
CA THR A 135 -2.16 14.52 2.99
C THR A 135 -1.44 15.83 2.74
N GLY A 136 -1.44 16.33 1.50
CA GLY A 136 -0.61 17.47 1.08
C GLY A 136 0.89 17.16 1.04
N VAL A 137 1.28 15.88 1.05
CA VAL A 137 2.68 15.46 1.14
C VAL A 137 2.98 14.39 0.10
N LEU A 138 3.94 14.66 -0.76
CA LEU A 138 4.51 13.66 -1.67
C LEU A 138 5.20 12.55 -0.87
N PRO A 139 5.04 11.27 -1.24
CA PRO A 139 5.87 10.22 -0.69
C PRO A 139 7.31 10.46 -1.18
N SER A 140 8.29 10.09 -0.36
CA SER A 140 9.70 10.23 -0.71
C SER A 140 10.52 9.00 -0.34
N THR A 141 11.78 8.98 -0.81
CA THR A 141 12.79 7.99 -0.41
C THR A 141 12.92 7.90 1.12
N PHE A 142 12.77 9.03 1.82
CA PHE A 142 12.85 9.12 3.27
C PHE A 142 11.51 8.86 3.97
N GLN A 143 10.40 9.34 3.39
CA GLN A 143 9.05 9.24 3.95
C GLN A 143 8.11 8.48 3.02
N ARG A 144 8.04 7.17 3.21
CA ARG A 144 7.24 6.25 2.38
C ARG A 144 5.75 6.31 2.72
N ASN A 145 5.14 7.48 2.55
CA ASN A 145 3.72 7.73 2.83
C ASN A 145 2.81 6.87 1.95
N CYS A 146 3.24 6.49 0.75
CA CYS A 146 2.55 5.52 -0.09
C CYS A 146 2.37 4.17 0.63
N THR A 147 3.42 3.64 1.27
CA THR A 147 3.33 2.42 2.09
C THR A 147 2.45 2.63 3.32
N ILE A 148 2.60 3.77 4.01
CA ILE A 148 1.86 4.04 5.25
C ILE A 148 0.37 4.13 4.98
N ASN A 149 -0.05 4.97 4.04
CA ASN A 149 -1.46 5.25 3.78
C ASN A 149 -2.11 4.12 3.00
N MET A 150 -1.52 3.76 1.85
CA MET A 150 -2.19 2.89 0.88
C MET A 150 -1.99 1.40 1.20
N LYS A 151 -1.04 1.03 2.05
CA LYS A 151 -0.84 -0.38 2.46
C LYS A 151 -1.16 -0.61 3.92
N ILE A 152 -0.44 0.04 4.84
CA ILE A 152 -0.56 -0.24 6.27
C ILE A 152 -1.91 0.25 6.82
N LEU A 153 -2.25 1.53 6.65
CA LEU A 153 -3.51 2.08 7.16
C LEU A 153 -4.72 1.51 6.42
N THR A 154 -4.62 1.32 5.10
CA THR A 154 -5.67 0.68 4.29
C THR A 154 -5.95 -0.74 4.79
N THR A 155 -4.91 -1.56 4.96
CA THR A 155 -5.05 -2.93 5.51
C THR A 155 -5.57 -2.92 6.94
N ASN A 156 -5.12 -2.00 7.81
CA ASN A 156 -5.63 -1.92 9.17
C ASN A 156 -7.13 -1.63 9.21
N ASN A 157 -7.63 -0.70 8.38
CA ASN A 157 -9.08 -0.43 8.30
C ASN A 157 -9.83 -1.66 7.75
N PHE A 158 -9.30 -2.31 6.73
CA PHE A 158 -9.86 -3.56 6.18
C PHE A 158 -9.96 -4.67 7.23
N LEU A 159 -8.89 -4.90 7.97
CA LEU A 159 -8.84 -5.97 8.97
C LEU A 159 -9.78 -5.70 10.15
N THR A 160 -10.08 -4.44 10.49
CA THR A 160 -11.09 -4.11 11.52
C THR A 160 -12.48 -4.63 11.11
N ASP A 161 -12.87 -4.47 9.85
CA ASP A 161 -14.16 -4.96 9.35
C ASP A 161 -14.12 -6.48 9.10
N TRP A 162 -13.03 -7.01 8.52
CA TRP A 162 -12.88 -8.44 8.22
C TRP A 162 -12.79 -9.32 9.47
N MET A 163 -11.96 -8.96 10.46
CA MET A 163 -11.77 -9.75 11.67
C MET A 163 -12.95 -9.66 12.64
N ALA A 164 -13.81 -8.66 12.49
CA ALA A 164 -15.10 -8.60 13.16
C ALA A 164 -16.14 -9.56 12.54
N SER A 165 -15.74 -10.36 11.55
CA SER A 165 -16.59 -11.34 10.86
C SER A 165 -17.83 -10.72 10.24
N LYS A 166 -17.72 -9.48 9.76
CA LYS A 166 -18.82 -8.79 9.10
C LYS A 166 -19.11 -9.41 7.73
N THR A 167 -20.38 -9.49 7.36
CA THR A 167 -20.81 -9.87 6.00
C THR A 167 -20.58 -8.73 5.00
N TYR A 168 -20.65 -7.48 5.47
CA TYR A 168 -20.49 -6.29 4.65
C TYR A 168 -19.74 -5.18 5.38
N ILE A 169 -19.19 -4.28 4.60
CA ILE A 169 -18.57 -3.03 5.00
C ILE A 169 -19.67 -1.98 5.13
N ASP A 170 -19.75 -1.33 6.29
CA ASP A 170 -20.72 -0.25 6.52
C ASP A 170 -20.37 1.01 5.72
N GLN A 171 -21.40 1.74 5.30
CA GLN A 171 -21.22 3.09 4.78
C GLN A 171 -20.55 3.97 5.84
N GLN A 172 -19.56 4.76 5.44
CA GLN A 172 -18.95 5.77 6.31
C GLN A 172 -19.06 7.15 5.66
N GLY A 173 -19.43 8.14 6.49
CA GLY A 173 -19.74 9.48 6.02
C GLY A 173 -21.17 9.62 5.51
N GLU A 174 -21.60 10.87 5.40
CA GLU A 174 -22.89 11.21 4.82
C GLU A 174 -22.82 11.05 3.30
N PHE A 175 -23.91 10.56 2.69
CA PHE A 175 -23.97 10.41 1.24
C PHE A 175 -23.86 11.79 0.59
N SER A 176 -22.72 12.06 -0.03
CA SER A 176 -22.51 13.24 -0.86
C SER A 176 -21.59 12.90 -2.04
N LYS A 177 -21.98 13.36 -3.22
CA LYS A 177 -21.20 13.16 -4.46
C LYS A 177 -20.03 14.15 -4.55
N VAL A 178 -20.13 15.28 -3.85
CA VAL A 178 -19.13 16.35 -3.84
C VAL A 178 -18.61 16.57 -2.42
N SER A 179 -17.45 17.21 -2.28
CA SER A 179 -16.91 17.55 -0.96
C SER A 179 -17.83 18.53 -0.22
N ASN A 180 -18.12 18.23 1.04
CA ASN A 180 -18.82 19.10 1.99
C ASN A 180 -17.85 20.07 2.69
N ILE A 181 -16.54 19.99 2.40
CA ILE A 181 -15.52 20.87 2.96
C ILE A 181 -15.37 22.08 2.02
N SER A 182 -15.64 23.28 2.57
CA SER A 182 -15.53 24.54 1.84
C SER A 182 -14.06 24.93 1.61
N ASP A 183 -13.83 25.80 0.62
CA ASP A 183 -12.50 26.40 0.38
C ASP A 183 -12.01 27.17 1.62
N ALA A 184 -12.93 27.90 2.27
CA ALA A 184 -12.66 28.63 3.50
C ALA A 184 -12.19 27.71 4.64
N ASP A 185 -12.77 26.51 4.79
CA ASP A 185 -12.35 25.54 5.80
C ASP A 185 -10.95 24.98 5.53
N ILE A 186 -10.63 24.75 4.25
CA ILE A 186 -9.30 24.29 3.82
C ILE A 186 -8.24 25.35 4.16
N VAL A 187 -8.49 26.60 3.76
CA VAL A 187 -7.60 27.73 4.02
C VAL A 187 -7.46 27.94 5.52
N LYS A 188 -8.58 28.00 6.26
CA LYS A 188 -8.59 28.14 7.72
C LYS A 188 -7.72 27.10 8.40
N LYS A 189 -7.85 25.82 8.02
CA LYS A 189 -7.03 24.75 8.59
C LYS A 189 -5.54 24.95 8.32
N HIS A 190 -5.17 25.38 7.11
CA HIS A 190 -3.77 25.66 6.77
C HIS A 190 -3.20 26.84 7.57
N ARG A 191 -3.98 27.92 7.76
CA ARG A 191 -3.59 29.09 8.56
C ARG A 191 -3.43 28.76 10.06
N ILE A 192 -4.29 27.89 10.61
CA ILE A 192 -4.16 27.41 12.01
C ILE A 192 -2.81 26.76 12.30
N TYR A 193 -2.17 26.17 11.28
CA TYR A 193 -0.85 25.56 11.38
C TYR A 193 0.28 26.46 10.85
N ASN A 194 0.06 27.78 10.81
CA ASN A 194 1.01 28.79 10.35
C ASN A 194 1.51 28.55 8.91
N GLY A 195 0.67 27.99 8.05
CA GLY A 195 1.04 27.77 6.66
C GLY A 195 0.98 29.07 5.85
N GLU A 196 1.98 29.30 4.99
CA GLU A 196 2.17 30.56 4.24
C GLU A 196 1.79 30.50 2.75
N LEU A 197 1.49 29.31 2.21
CA LEU A 197 1.04 29.16 0.82
C LEU A 197 -0.20 30.03 0.51
N SER A 198 -0.32 30.53 -0.72
CA SER A 198 -1.51 31.25 -1.17
C SER A 198 -2.76 30.35 -1.18
N ASP A 199 -3.93 30.95 -1.02
CA ASP A 199 -5.21 30.22 -0.98
C ASP A 199 -5.40 29.37 -2.24
N ALA A 200 -5.14 29.95 -3.41
CA ALA A 200 -5.24 29.26 -4.71
C ALA A 200 -4.38 27.99 -4.78
N VAL A 201 -3.14 28.03 -4.27
CA VAL A 201 -2.23 26.87 -4.28
C VAL A 201 -2.71 25.78 -3.32
N ILE A 202 -3.24 26.15 -2.15
CA ILE A 202 -3.73 25.17 -1.18
C ILE A 202 -4.99 24.47 -1.73
N ILE A 203 -5.89 25.25 -2.34
CA ILE A 203 -7.13 24.74 -2.94
C ILE A 203 -6.80 23.81 -4.11
N ASP A 204 -5.88 24.20 -5.02
CA ASP A 204 -5.47 23.36 -6.16
C ASP A 204 -4.91 21.99 -5.71
N LYS A 205 -4.10 21.98 -4.65
CA LYS A 205 -3.58 20.75 -4.04
C LYS A 205 -4.69 19.87 -3.44
N LYS A 206 -5.87 20.40 -3.15
CA LYS A 206 -7.03 19.63 -2.65
C LYS A 206 -8.05 19.27 -3.74
N THR A 207 -7.92 19.81 -4.96
CA THR A 207 -8.89 19.59 -6.04
C THR A 207 -9.14 18.10 -6.30
N PHE A 208 -8.10 17.28 -6.38
CA PHE A 208 -8.26 15.85 -6.68
C PHE A 208 -9.09 15.12 -5.62
N VAL A 209 -8.69 15.19 -4.35
CA VAL A 209 -9.39 14.49 -3.27
C VAL A 209 -10.84 15.00 -3.10
N ARG A 210 -11.12 16.27 -3.43
CA ARG A 210 -12.48 16.84 -3.37
C ARG A 210 -13.37 16.42 -4.53
N SER A 211 -12.77 16.04 -5.66
CA SER A 211 -13.48 15.44 -6.80
C SER A 211 -13.81 13.96 -6.56
N CYS A 212 -13.11 13.30 -5.64
CA CYS A 212 -13.47 11.96 -5.18
C CYS A 212 -14.75 11.99 -4.35
N GLN A 213 -15.51 10.89 -4.44
CA GLN A 213 -16.70 10.65 -3.62
C GLN A 213 -16.45 10.95 -2.14
N ALA A 214 -17.36 11.64 -1.47
CA ALA A 214 -17.18 12.09 -0.09
C ALA A 214 -17.58 11.05 0.97
N PHE A 215 -17.92 9.83 0.57
CA PHE A 215 -18.31 8.74 1.47
C PHE A 215 -17.74 7.40 1.03
N ARG A 216 -17.59 6.47 1.99
CA ARG A 216 -17.28 5.06 1.70
C ARG A 216 -18.58 4.31 1.46
N PRO A 217 -18.80 3.68 0.30
CA PRO A 217 -20.04 2.94 0.04
C PRO A 217 -20.14 1.67 0.91
N LYS A 218 -21.38 1.21 1.11
CA LYS A 218 -21.64 -0.14 1.63
C LYS A 218 -21.22 -1.17 0.58
N GLN A 219 -20.47 -2.21 0.97
CA GLN A 219 -19.97 -3.26 0.07
C GLN A 219 -20.05 -4.62 0.76
N PHE A 220 -20.54 -5.67 0.10
CA PHE A 220 -20.52 -7.02 0.68
C PHE A 220 -19.20 -7.70 0.34
N PHE A 221 -18.57 -8.39 1.30
CA PHE A 221 -17.30 -9.06 1.03
C PHE A 221 -17.42 -10.13 -0.05
N LYS A 222 -18.55 -10.84 -0.10
CA LYS A 222 -18.78 -11.93 -1.06
C LYS A 222 -18.81 -11.43 -2.52
N ASP A 223 -19.10 -10.16 -2.76
CA ASP A 223 -19.07 -9.56 -4.11
C ASP A 223 -17.63 -9.43 -4.66
N PHE A 224 -16.62 -9.59 -3.81
CA PHE A 224 -15.20 -9.34 -4.14
C PHE A 224 -14.32 -10.59 -3.98
N THR A 225 -14.91 -11.76 -3.70
CA THR A 225 -14.19 -13.03 -3.59
C THR A 225 -15.06 -14.21 -4.03
N ASN A 226 -14.50 -15.10 -4.83
CA ASN A 226 -15.19 -16.34 -5.21
C ASN A 226 -15.11 -17.40 -4.10
N ALA A 227 -14.14 -17.28 -3.18
CA ALA A 227 -14.01 -18.19 -2.04
C ALA A 227 -15.21 -18.06 -1.08
N ASP A 228 -15.47 -19.11 -0.32
CA ASP A 228 -16.48 -19.08 0.72
C ASP A 228 -16.04 -18.18 1.87
N ILE A 229 -17.02 -17.51 2.47
CA ILE A 229 -16.83 -16.71 3.68
C ILE A 229 -17.57 -17.42 4.79
N ASN A 230 -16.86 -18.29 5.50
CA ASN A 230 -17.40 -19.04 6.64
C ASN A 230 -16.57 -18.70 7.88
N TYR A 231 -17.06 -17.83 8.76
CA TYR A 231 -16.37 -17.52 10.01
C TYR A 231 -16.78 -18.52 11.10
N ASN A 232 -15.92 -19.51 11.38
CA ASN A 232 -16.11 -20.40 12.52
C ASN A 232 -14.88 -20.38 13.45
N ASN A 233 -14.54 -19.18 13.92
CA ASN A 233 -13.41 -18.98 14.80
C ASN A 233 -13.85 -18.43 16.16
N PRO A 234 -13.78 -19.23 17.25
CA PRO A 234 -14.16 -18.75 18.59
C PRO A 234 -13.27 -17.59 19.08
N TYR A 235 -12.03 -17.48 18.57
CA TYR A 235 -11.16 -16.35 18.90
C TYR A 235 -11.70 -15.02 18.36
N LEU A 236 -12.19 -15.01 17.11
CA LEU A 236 -12.79 -13.81 16.51
C LEU A 236 -14.08 -13.45 17.25
N LYS A 237 -14.92 -14.45 17.58
CA LYS A 237 -16.16 -14.25 18.34
C LYS A 237 -15.90 -13.61 19.70
N GLU A 238 -14.91 -14.08 20.46
CA GLU A 238 -14.55 -13.46 21.76
C GLU A 238 -14.03 -12.03 21.61
N LYS A 239 -13.28 -11.75 20.54
CA LYS A 239 -12.67 -10.42 20.31
C LYS A 239 -13.58 -9.40 19.67
N THR A 240 -14.76 -9.81 19.22
CA THR A 240 -15.72 -8.92 18.59
C THR A 240 -16.70 -8.41 19.63
N THR A 241 -16.84 -7.10 19.74
CA THR A 241 -17.83 -6.43 20.60
C THR A 241 -18.63 -5.46 19.75
N ASP A 242 -19.96 -5.58 19.76
CA ASP A 242 -20.88 -4.77 18.94
C ASP A 242 -20.50 -4.72 17.45
N GLY A 243 -20.10 -5.88 16.89
CA GLY A 243 -19.69 -5.99 15.49
C GLY A 243 -18.37 -5.26 15.17
N ARG A 244 -17.54 -4.96 16.18
CA ARG A 244 -16.27 -4.26 16.02
C ARG A 244 -15.13 -5.05 16.65
N VAL A 245 -13.96 -4.94 16.02
CA VAL A 245 -12.70 -5.45 16.53
C VAL A 245 -11.69 -4.31 16.58
N SER A 246 -10.98 -4.21 17.70
CA SER A 246 -9.86 -3.27 17.79
C SER A 246 -8.60 -3.87 17.17
N ILE A 247 -7.88 -3.08 16.37
CA ILE A 247 -6.54 -3.40 15.86
C ILE A 247 -5.43 -2.63 16.60
N PHE A 248 -5.81 -1.64 17.41
CA PHE A 248 -4.90 -0.82 18.20
C PHE A 248 -5.24 -0.84 19.69
N GLY A 249 -4.31 -0.37 20.51
CA GLY A 249 -4.52 -0.33 21.96
C GLY A 249 -4.35 -1.70 22.65
N LYS A 250 -4.72 -1.75 23.93
CA LYS A 250 -4.47 -2.92 24.80
C LYS A 250 -5.36 -4.11 24.44
N ASP A 251 -6.53 -3.85 23.91
CA ASP A 251 -7.52 -4.87 23.50
C ASP A 251 -7.40 -5.26 22.02
N ALA A 252 -6.32 -4.82 21.36
CA ALA A 252 -6.10 -5.14 19.96
C ALA A 252 -6.07 -6.65 19.71
N ILE A 253 -6.68 -7.04 18.60
CA ILE A 253 -6.66 -8.42 18.13
C ILE A 253 -5.25 -8.82 17.70
N LYS A 254 -4.92 -10.08 17.96
CA LYS A 254 -3.70 -10.73 17.53
C LYS A 254 -3.96 -11.46 16.22
N TYR A 255 -3.02 -11.36 15.30
CA TYR A 255 -3.05 -12.08 14.03
C TYR A 255 -1.63 -12.36 13.53
N HIS A 256 -1.48 -13.35 12.68
CA HIS A 256 -0.24 -13.63 11.97
C HIS A 256 -0.26 -12.89 10.63
N ASN A 257 0.71 -12.01 10.38
CA ASN A 257 0.90 -11.39 9.08
C ASN A 257 2.04 -12.11 8.34
N TYR A 258 1.80 -12.62 7.13
CA TYR A 258 2.79 -13.26 6.29
C TYR A 258 3.28 -12.26 5.23
N ILE A 259 4.59 -12.01 5.20
CA ILE A 259 5.23 -11.00 4.35
C ILE A 259 6.36 -11.63 3.55
N GLY A 260 6.41 -11.36 2.25
CA GLY A 260 7.29 -12.01 1.27
C GLY A 260 8.73 -11.48 1.24
N ILE A 261 9.40 -11.27 2.37
CA ILE A 261 10.77 -10.73 2.40
C ILE A 261 11.81 -11.82 2.09
N ARG A 262 12.64 -11.65 1.05
CA ARG A 262 13.68 -12.64 0.72
C ARG A 262 14.80 -12.69 1.75
N PHE A 263 15.59 -13.77 1.72
CA PHE A 263 16.73 -13.96 2.61
C PHE A 263 17.85 -12.94 2.38
N ASP A 264 18.12 -12.58 1.13
CA ASP A 264 19.04 -11.50 0.72
C ASP A 264 18.57 -10.11 1.18
N GLU A 265 17.28 -9.97 1.50
CA GLU A 265 16.66 -8.73 1.99
C GLU A 265 16.40 -8.74 3.51
N LYS A 266 16.98 -9.71 4.24
CA LYS A 266 16.68 -9.95 5.67
C LYS A 266 16.85 -8.72 6.58
N HIS A 267 17.66 -7.74 6.18
CA HIS A 267 17.83 -6.49 6.90
C HIS A 267 16.51 -5.69 7.01
N ARG A 268 15.58 -5.84 6.04
CA ARG A 268 14.24 -5.23 6.07
C ARG A 268 13.36 -5.78 7.18
N ALA A 269 13.54 -7.07 7.52
CA ALA A 269 12.83 -7.71 8.62
C ALA A 269 13.11 -7.05 9.98
N ILE A 270 14.34 -6.54 10.17
CA ILE A 270 14.76 -5.87 11.40
C ILE A 270 13.90 -4.62 11.64
N LYS A 271 13.69 -3.81 10.60
CA LYS A 271 12.87 -2.59 10.69
C LYS A 271 11.41 -2.91 11.03
N ILE A 272 10.84 -3.95 10.42
CA ILE A 272 9.45 -4.38 10.69
C ILE A 272 9.30 -4.86 12.14
N ARG A 273 10.18 -5.77 12.59
CA ARG A 273 10.15 -6.28 13.97
C ARG A 273 10.34 -5.17 15.00
N LYS A 274 11.24 -4.21 14.73
CA LYS A 274 11.43 -3.03 15.58
C LYS A 274 10.15 -2.20 15.70
N ARG A 275 9.47 -1.92 14.58
CA ARG A 275 8.19 -1.18 14.60
C ARG A 275 7.12 -1.86 15.45
N ILE A 276 6.99 -3.19 15.36
CA ILE A 276 6.03 -3.96 16.18
C ILE A 276 6.41 -3.87 17.67
N LYS A 277 7.70 -4.02 18.00
CA LYS A 277 8.18 -3.84 19.39
C LYS A 277 7.90 -2.44 19.91
N ASP A 278 8.11 -1.42 19.09
CA ASP A 278 7.86 -0.02 19.44
C ASP A 278 6.36 0.27 19.56
N ALA A 279 5.51 -0.36 18.75
CA ALA A 279 4.05 -0.29 18.89
C ALA A 279 3.57 -0.88 20.21
N LYS A 280 4.15 -2.00 20.67
CA LYS A 280 3.86 -2.54 22.01
C LYS A 280 4.29 -1.59 23.13
N LYS A 281 5.47 -0.97 23.01
CA LYS A 281 5.91 0.07 23.97
C LYS A 281 4.96 1.26 24.01
N ASN A 282 4.31 1.59 22.89
CA ASN A 282 3.33 2.67 22.84
C ASN A 282 2.04 2.38 23.64
N LEU A 283 1.81 1.13 24.09
CA LEU A 283 0.67 0.78 24.95
C LEU A 283 0.80 1.31 26.38
N SER A 284 2.03 1.48 26.88
CA SER A 284 2.32 2.04 28.20
C SER A 284 2.67 3.54 28.17
N ARG A 285 2.70 4.15 26.98
CA ARG A 285 3.09 5.56 26.79
C ARG A 285 1.89 6.45 26.48
N SER A 286 1.89 7.65 27.04
CA SER A 286 0.85 8.66 26.84
C SER A 286 1.32 9.83 25.98
N GLY A 287 0.36 10.49 25.32
CA GLY A 287 0.56 11.77 24.63
C GLY A 287 1.77 11.82 23.68
N LYS A 288 2.59 12.87 23.86
CA LYS A 288 3.77 13.16 23.03
C LYS A 288 4.89 12.12 23.17
N ASN A 289 4.87 11.29 24.22
CA ASN A 289 5.90 10.29 24.48
C ASN A 289 5.77 9.03 23.61
N LYS A 290 4.69 8.89 22.83
CA LYS A 290 4.54 7.77 21.89
C LYS A 290 5.55 7.87 20.75
N ILE A 291 6.20 6.75 20.45
CA ILE A 291 7.09 6.60 19.29
C ILE A 291 6.27 6.83 18.02
N SER A 292 6.55 7.93 17.32
CA SER A 292 5.81 8.37 16.14
C SER A 292 5.83 7.34 15.00
N SER A 293 7.00 6.74 14.76
CA SER A 293 7.23 5.77 13.67
C SER A 293 6.50 4.44 13.83
N ALA A 294 5.87 4.19 14.99
CA ALA A 294 5.12 2.99 15.30
C ALA A 294 3.62 3.25 15.57
N LYS A 295 3.12 4.48 15.36
CA LYS A 295 1.72 4.84 15.61
C LYS A 295 0.72 4.09 14.73
N THR A 296 1.13 3.74 13.51
CA THR A 296 0.29 3.05 12.51
C THR A 296 0.48 1.54 12.52
N GLN A 297 1.36 1.02 13.38
CA GLN A 297 1.70 -0.39 13.44
C GLN A 297 0.85 -1.08 14.52
N PRO A 298 0.07 -2.13 14.20
CA PRO A 298 -0.68 -2.87 15.20
C PRO A 298 0.26 -3.54 16.22
N PRO A 299 0.00 -3.40 17.53
CA PRO A 299 0.92 -3.86 18.58
C PRO A 299 0.96 -5.39 18.71
N PHE A 300 -0.10 -6.10 18.34
CA PHE A 300 -0.18 -7.56 18.42
C PHE A 300 -0.12 -8.26 17.05
N GLU A 301 0.30 -7.54 16.01
CA GLU A 301 0.71 -8.17 14.75
C GLU A 301 1.89 -9.12 15.02
N ASN A 302 1.78 -10.36 14.55
CA ASN A 302 2.89 -11.29 14.50
C ASN A 302 3.40 -11.41 13.07
N ALA A 303 4.43 -10.64 12.71
CA ALA A 303 5.02 -10.67 11.37
C ALA A 303 5.88 -11.93 11.13
N ASN A 304 5.41 -12.80 10.24
CA ASN A 304 6.04 -14.04 9.79
C ASN A 304 6.64 -13.82 8.39
N MET A 305 7.94 -14.13 8.25
CA MET A 305 8.68 -13.97 6.99
C MET A 305 9.27 -15.33 6.60
N PRO A 306 8.43 -16.25 6.08
CA PRO A 306 8.83 -17.64 5.86
C PRO A 306 9.95 -17.78 4.82
N MET A 307 10.05 -16.85 3.88
CA MET A 307 11.11 -16.84 2.85
C MET A 307 12.51 -16.69 3.47
N ILE A 308 12.66 -15.85 4.50
CA ILE A 308 13.90 -15.75 5.29
C ILE A 308 14.18 -17.07 6.01
N LYS A 309 13.16 -17.65 6.68
CA LYS A 309 13.31 -18.92 7.42
C LYS A 309 13.75 -20.07 6.50
N ALA A 310 13.22 -20.10 5.29
CA ALA A 310 13.53 -21.09 4.27
C ALA A 310 14.82 -20.78 3.46
N LYS A 311 15.55 -19.70 3.80
CA LYS A 311 16.73 -19.22 3.06
C LYS A 311 16.46 -19.10 1.54
N ILE A 312 15.29 -18.56 1.18
CA ILE A 312 14.91 -18.29 -0.21
C ILE A 312 15.43 -16.91 -0.60
N ASN A 313 16.35 -16.84 -1.56
CA ASN A 313 16.92 -15.62 -2.10
C ASN A 313 16.34 -15.27 -3.49
N LYS A 314 16.77 -14.17 -4.11
CA LYS A 314 16.36 -13.77 -5.47
C LYS A 314 16.48 -14.91 -6.47
N GLN A 315 17.62 -15.60 -6.52
CA GLN A 315 17.85 -16.69 -7.48
C GLN A 315 16.83 -17.83 -7.33
N LYS A 316 16.56 -18.28 -6.10
CA LYS A 316 15.55 -19.32 -5.85
C LYS A 316 14.14 -18.91 -6.24
N VAL A 317 13.82 -17.61 -6.20
CA VAL A 317 12.55 -17.08 -6.72
C VAL A 317 12.54 -17.18 -8.25
N ILE A 318 13.64 -16.79 -8.92
CA ILE A 318 13.78 -16.92 -10.37
C ILE A 318 13.61 -18.39 -10.79
N ASP A 319 14.33 -19.31 -10.15
CA ASP A 319 14.27 -20.74 -10.46
C ASP A 319 12.87 -21.32 -10.22
N PHE A 320 12.17 -20.84 -9.19
CA PHE A 320 10.79 -21.23 -8.94
C PHE A 320 9.88 -20.89 -10.12
N TRP A 321 9.99 -19.69 -10.69
CA TRP A 321 9.13 -19.21 -11.77
C TRP A 321 9.56 -19.68 -13.16
N LYS A 322 10.86 -19.92 -13.39
CA LYS A 322 11.37 -20.52 -14.64
C LYS A 322 10.94 -21.98 -14.85
N ASN A 323 10.49 -22.66 -13.81
CA ASN A 323 10.01 -24.04 -13.93
C ASN A 323 8.83 -24.13 -14.92
N PRO A 324 8.87 -25.01 -15.93
CA PRO A 324 7.84 -25.09 -16.98
C PRO A 324 6.41 -25.31 -16.46
N ALA A 325 6.24 -25.99 -15.32
CA ALA A 325 4.92 -26.21 -14.75
C ALA A 325 4.29 -24.93 -14.16
N ARG A 326 5.10 -23.87 -13.94
CA ARG A 326 4.69 -22.62 -13.29
C ARG A 326 4.91 -21.38 -14.15
N SER A 327 5.78 -21.42 -15.14
CA SER A 327 6.10 -20.28 -16.01
C SER A 327 4.86 -19.68 -16.69
N LYS A 328 3.86 -20.50 -17.03
CA LYS A 328 2.56 -20.04 -17.55
C LYS A 328 1.75 -19.15 -16.62
N TYR A 329 2.10 -19.09 -15.34
CA TYR A 329 1.47 -18.23 -14.33
C TYR A 329 2.41 -17.14 -13.83
N ASP A 330 3.60 -16.98 -14.43
CA ASP A 330 4.59 -15.99 -14.01
C ASP A 330 4.08 -14.55 -14.20
N LEU A 331 4.78 -13.56 -13.65
CA LEU A 331 4.43 -12.14 -13.70
C LEU A 331 4.63 -11.51 -15.10
N ASP A 332 5.25 -12.21 -16.04
CA ASP A 332 5.51 -11.73 -17.41
C ASP A 332 6.31 -10.41 -17.46
N LEU A 333 7.16 -10.17 -16.45
CA LEU A 333 8.09 -9.03 -16.39
C LEU A 333 9.55 -9.50 -16.27
N PRO A 334 10.56 -8.72 -16.68
CA PRO A 334 11.96 -9.08 -16.48
C PRO A 334 12.32 -9.37 -15.00
N TYR A 335 13.32 -10.23 -14.79
CA TYR A 335 13.78 -10.64 -13.45
C TYR A 335 14.82 -9.68 -12.83
N ASP A 336 15.25 -8.68 -13.61
CA ASP A 336 16.17 -7.62 -13.17
C ASP A 336 15.57 -6.69 -12.10
N GLY A 337 14.24 -6.71 -11.92
CA GLY A 337 13.52 -5.86 -10.97
C GLY A 337 13.29 -4.42 -11.48
N MET A 338 13.59 -4.13 -12.74
CA MET A 338 13.39 -2.84 -13.39
C MET A 338 11.92 -2.41 -13.33
N LEU A 339 11.02 -3.33 -13.69
CA LEU A 339 9.57 -3.10 -13.71
C LEU A 339 8.86 -3.54 -12.42
N SER A 340 9.60 -3.60 -11.31
CA SER A 340 9.01 -4.02 -10.03
C SER A 340 7.85 -3.11 -9.61
N ASN A 341 6.70 -3.73 -9.37
CA ASN A 341 5.39 -3.20 -8.94
C ASN A 341 5.01 -1.84 -9.56
N CYS A 342 5.46 -0.71 -9.00
CA CYS A 342 5.17 0.62 -9.54
C CYS A 342 6.18 1.01 -10.64
N VAL A 343 5.72 1.46 -11.82
CA VAL A 343 6.56 1.67 -13.01
C VAL A 343 7.72 2.65 -12.74
N HIS A 344 7.45 3.95 -12.56
CA HIS A 344 8.49 4.95 -12.28
C HIS A 344 8.59 5.33 -10.79
N CYS A 345 8.62 4.32 -9.91
CA CYS A 345 8.72 4.53 -8.46
C CYS A 345 9.91 5.41 -8.07
N MET A 346 9.72 6.33 -7.12
CA MET A 346 10.78 7.21 -6.59
C MET A 346 11.87 6.49 -5.79
N LEU A 347 11.76 5.18 -5.59
CA LEU A 347 12.82 4.34 -5.03
C LEU A 347 13.77 3.79 -6.09
N LYS A 348 13.44 3.97 -7.37
CA LYS A 348 14.32 3.70 -8.52
C LYS A 348 15.13 4.98 -8.79
N GLY A 349 16.42 4.84 -9.06
CA GLY A 349 17.28 5.98 -9.41
C GLY A 349 17.01 6.52 -10.81
N LYS A 350 17.77 7.57 -11.20
CA LYS A 350 17.61 8.29 -12.48
C LYS A 350 17.72 7.33 -13.66
N SER A 351 18.84 6.60 -13.74
CA SER A 351 19.18 5.76 -14.89
C SER A 351 18.13 4.69 -15.13
N LYS A 352 17.63 4.06 -14.06
CA LYS A 352 16.56 3.05 -14.16
C LYS A 352 15.24 3.65 -14.65
N ASN A 353 14.84 4.84 -14.17
CA ASN A 353 13.61 5.48 -14.64
C ASN A 353 13.69 5.95 -16.10
N GLN A 354 14.85 6.46 -16.53
CA GLN A 354 15.08 6.83 -17.93
C GLN A 354 15.12 5.58 -18.83
N LEU A 355 15.77 4.49 -18.39
CA LEU A 355 15.79 3.22 -19.10
C LEU A 355 14.39 2.63 -19.29
N ILE A 356 13.54 2.65 -18.24
CA ILE A 356 12.13 2.23 -18.35
C ILE A 356 11.40 3.07 -19.42
N SER A 357 11.64 4.38 -19.43
CA SER A 357 11.02 5.29 -20.39
C SER A 357 11.41 4.97 -21.82
N LYS A 358 12.70 4.65 -22.07
CA LYS A 358 13.20 4.26 -23.40
C LYS A 358 12.70 2.88 -23.85
N LYS A 359 12.69 1.91 -22.94
CA LYS A 359 12.29 0.52 -23.22
C LYS A 359 10.79 0.27 -23.25
N ALA A 360 9.96 1.28 -23.01
CA ALA A 360 8.52 1.12 -22.82
C ALA A 360 7.81 0.32 -23.93
N GLN A 361 8.18 0.52 -25.20
CA GLN A 361 7.62 -0.23 -26.33
C GLN A 361 7.97 -1.72 -26.26
N ALA A 362 9.23 -2.05 -25.98
CA ALA A 362 9.72 -3.43 -25.91
C ALA A 362 9.07 -4.26 -24.78
N ILE A 363 8.47 -3.60 -23.80
CA ILE A 363 7.82 -4.21 -22.64
C ILE A 363 6.29 -4.04 -22.64
N ALA A 364 5.71 -3.62 -23.79
CA ALA A 364 4.28 -3.35 -23.95
C ALA A 364 3.69 -2.38 -22.90
N LEU A 365 4.51 -1.43 -22.45
CA LEU A 365 4.10 -0.35 -21.55
C LEU A 365 3.63 0.84 -22.38
N ASP A 366 2.35 1.20 -22.25
CA ASP A 366 1.87 2.49 -22.78
C ASP A 366 2.41 3.63 -21.92
N ASN A 367 3.59 4.15 -22.31
CA ASN A 367 4.22 5.32 -21.71
C ASN A 367 3.84 6.63 -22.39
N THR A 368 3.06 6.57 -23.48
CA THR A 368 2.66 7.74 -24.28
C THR A 368 1.58 8.54 -23.56
N ASN A 369 0.75 7.85 -22.78
CA ASN A 369 -0.27 8.47 -21.96
C ASN A 369 0.34 9.13 -20.71
N ALA A 370 0.70 10.41 -20.85
CA ALA A 370 1.23 11.27 -19.77
C ALA A 370 0.26 11.47 -18.58
N LEU A 371 -0.98 10.98 -18.69
CA LEU A 371 -1.96 10.99 -17.60
C LEU A 371 -1.94 9.71 -16.74
N THR A 372 -1.01 8.79 -16.99
CA THR A 372 -0.89 7.54 -16.22
C THR A 372 0.51 7.34 -15.63
N PRO A 373 0.63 6.64 -14.48
CA PRO A 373 1.92 6.35 -13.85
C PRO A 373 2.90 5.52 -14.69
N ASN A 374 2.44 4.95 -15.81
CA ASN A 374 3.29 4.30 -16.81
C ASN A 374 4.23 5.28 -17.53
N SER A 375 3.86 6.56 -17.56
CA SER A 375 4.68 7.62 -18.15
C SER A 375 5.42 8.39 -17.06
N ILE A 376 6.74 8.57 -17.21
CA ILE A 376 7.54 9.42 -16.33
C ILE A 376 7.01 10.88 -16.29
N LYS A 377 6.35 11.34 -17.35
CA LYS A 377 5.70 12.67 -17.41
C LYS A 377 4.56 12.81 -16.40
N TRP A 378 3.86 11.73 -16.07
CA TRP A 378 2.85 11.76 -15.00
C TRP A 378 3.50 12.06 -13.64
N TRP A 379 4.65 11.45 -13.37
CA TRP A 379 5.39 11.66 -12.12
C TRP A 379 5.94 13.08 -12.02
N ALA A 380 6.45 13.64 -13.14
CA ALA A 380 6.86 15.04 -13.22
C ALA A 380 5.70 15.99 -12.91
N ARG A 381 4.52 15.77 -13.52
CA ARG A 381 3.29 16.56 -13.25
C ARG A 381 2.88 16.49 -11.78
N ILE A 382 2.87 15.28 -11.20
CA ILE A 382 2.52 15.08 -9.78
C ILE A 382 3.54 15.79 -8.87
N GLU A 383 4.84 15.69 -9.18
CA GLU A 383 5.89 16.37 -8.41
C GLU A 383 5.70 17.88 -8.45
N GLN A 384 5.52 18.45 -9.64
CA GLN A 384 5.33 19.88 -9.84
C GLN A 384 4.12 20.39 -9.04
N LYS A 385 2.96 19.70 -9.15
CA LYS A 385 1.73 20.08 -8.46
C LYS A 385 1.85 20.02 -6.94
N TYR A 386 2.42 18.95 -6.39
CA TYR A 386 2.32 18.67 -4.96
C TYR A 386 3.59 18.98 -4.15
N SER A 387 4.72 19.28 -4.81
CA SER A 387 5.96 19.71 -4.15
C SER A 387 5.73 20.90 -3.21
N ARG A 388 6.55 20.98 -2.15
CA ARG A 388 6.51 22.11 -1.20
C ARG A 388 7.71 23.01 -1.44
N LYS A 389 7.45 24.25 -1.85
CA LYS A 389 8.48 25.29 -1.91
C LYS A 389 8.73 25.82 -0.49
N VAL A 390 9.98 25.78 -0.05
CA VAL A 390 10.43 26.32 1.23
C VAL A 390 11.44 27.42 0.93
N ILE A 391 11.18 28.62 1.45
CA ILE A 391 12.08 29.77 1.33
C ILE A 391 12.92 29.83 2.61
N LYS A 392 14.24 29.88 2.47
CA LYS A 392 15.16 30.10 3.59
C LYS A 392 15.22 31.61 3.86
N SER A 393 14.72 32.01 5.04
CA SER A 393 14.47 33.39 5.44
C SER A 393 15.71 34.29 5.41
N ASP A 394 16.89 33.71 5.49
CA ASP A 394 18.17 34.39 5.60
C ASP A 394 18.83 34.73 4.25
N LYS A 395 18.41 34.10 3.14
CA LYS A 395 19.10 34.23 1.84
C LYS A 395 18.20 34.40 0.63
N ASN A 396 16.88 34.50 0.84
CA ASN A 396 15.88 34.46 -0.25
C ASN A 396 16.07 33.26 -1.21
N GLU A 397 16.73 32.20 -0.73
CA GLU A 397 16.95 30.96 -1.47
C GLU A 397 15.77 30.02 -1.26
N TYR A 398 15.35 29.29 -2.30
CA TYR A 398 14.28 28.32 -2.20
C TYR A 398 14.78 26.87 -2.35
N THR A 399 14.00 25.93 -1.81
CA THR A 399 14.12 24.51 -2.12
C THR A 399 12.73 23.90 -2.29
N ASN A 400 12.60 22.98 -3.24
CA ASN A 400 11.42 22.15 -3.41
C ASN A 400 11.61 20.87 -2.61
N ILE A 401 10.64 20.51 -1.78
CA ILE A 401 10.56 19.20 -1.15
C ILE A 401 9.65 18.33 -2.02
N GLY A 402 10.27 17.47 -2.82
CA GLY A 402 9.65 16.57 -3.81
C GLY A 402 9.76 15.08 -3.45
N PHE A 403 9.70 14.22 -4.47
CA PHE A 403 9.82 12.76 -4.30
C PHE A 403 11.20 12.32 -3.80
N PHE A 404 12.24 13.09 -4.12
CA PHE A 404 13.64 12.78 -3.80
C PHE A 404 14.19 13.65 -2.67
N GLY A 405 13.33 14.33 -1.91
CA GLY A 405 13.73 15.22 -0.83
C GLY A 405 13.87 16.68 -1.29
N ALA A 406 14.77 17.43 -0.65
CA ALA A 406 15.02 18.83 -0.94
C ALA A 406 15.89 19.01 -2.19
N SER A 407 15.40 19.73 -3.20
CA SER A 407 16.11 20.05 -4.44
C SER A 407 15.70 21.43 -4.97
N LYS A 408 16.59 22.14 -5.67
CA LYS A 408 16.24 23.40 -6.37
C LYS A 408 15.41 23.14 -7.64
N ALA A 409 15.46 21.92 -8.20
CA ALA A 409 14.76 21.52 -9.42
C ALA A 409 13.65 20.49 -9.13
N TYR A 410 12.72 20.34 -10.09
CA TYR A 410 11.80 19.21 -10.13
C TYR A 410 12.52 18.02 -10.75
N VAL A 411 12.84 17.03 -9.93
CA VAL A 411 13.77 15.96 -10.28
C VAL A 411 13.23 15.10 -11.43
N TYR A 412 11.95 14.72 -11.38
CA TYR A 412 11.36 13.97 -12.50
C TYR A 412 11.30 14.79 -13.79
N GLN A 413 11.09 16.11 -13.69
CA GLN A 413 11.09 16.97 -14.88
C GLN A 413 12.49 17.01 -15.51
N THR A 414 13.53 17.20 -14.70
CA THR A 414 14.92 17.12 -15.16
C THR A 414 15.18 15.79 -15.87
N TRP A 415 14.74 14.66 -15.30
CA TRP A 415 14.92 13.36 -15.94
C TRP A 415 14.16 13.20 -17.25
N VAL A 416 12.99 13.85 -17.40
CA VAL A 416 12.21 13.90 -18.64
C VAL A 416 12.98 14.69 -19.70
N ASP A 417 13.50 15.86 -19.34
CA ASP A 417 14.20 16.76 -20.25
C ASP A 417 15.49 16.11 -20.78
N GLU A 418 16.20 15.39 -19.92
CA GLU A 418 17.45 14.69 -20.23
C GLU A 418 17.27 13.33 -20.91
N LEU A 419 16.03 12.88 -21.21
CA LEU A 419 15.79 11.54 -21.81
C LEU A 419 16.56 11.32 -23.12
N GLY A 420 16.80 12.39 -23.89
CA GLY A 420 17.50 12.34 -25.17
C GLY A 420 19.03 12.30 -25.05
N GLU A 421 19.60 12.63 -23.88
CA GLU A 421 21.03 12.95 -23.75
C GLU A 421 21.95 11.73 -23.58
N THR A 422 21.46 10.64 -22.98
CA THR A 422 22.24 9.43 -22.70
C THR A 422 21.72 8.25 -23.50
N ASN A 423 22.58 7.52 -24.24
CA ASN A 423 22.15 6.36 -25.02
C ASN A 423 21.71 5.17 -24.12
N GLU A 424 21.07 4.16 -24.70
CA GLU A 424 20.51 3.03 -23.93
C GLU A 424 21.59 2.15 -23.29
N GLU A 425 22.69 1.89 -23.99
CA GLU A 425 23.79 1.04 -23.50
C GLU A 425 24.44 1.62 -22.25
N ASP A 426 24.65 2.94 -22.23
CA ASP A 426 25.20 3.64 -21.08
C ASP A 426 24.22 3.64 -19.91
N LEU A 427 22.91 3.80 -20.17
CA LEU A 427 21.88 3.69 -19.12
C LEU A 427 21.81 2.31 -18.50
N ILE A 428 22.05 1.23 -19.26
CA ILE A 428 22.11 -0.13 -18.72
C ILE A 428 23.25 -0.24 -17.71
N LYS A 429 24.47 0.12 -18.12
CA LYS A 429 25.67 0.11 -17.25
C LYS A 429 25.44 0.95 -15.99
N LEU A 430 24.99 2.19 -16.16
CA LEU A 430 24.69 3.09 -15.06
C LEU A 430 23.60 2.55 -14.14
N SER A 431 22.58 1.85 -14.65
CA SER A 431 21.50 1.30 -13.83
C SER A 431 21.92 0.12 -12.95
N GLU A 432 22.95 -0.62 -13.36
CA GLU A 432 23.57 -1.70 -12.59
C GLU A 432 24.50 -1.16 -11.49
N GLU A 433 25.14 -0.03 -11.75
CA GLU A 433 26.03 0.68 -10.82
C GLU A 433 25.31 1.70 -9.92
N ASP A 434 24.03 1.99 -10.19
CA ASP A 434 23.26 3.04 -9.51
C ASP A 434 23.02 2.70 -8.02
N SER A 435 23.87 3.27 -7.17
CA SER A 435 23.80 3.19 -5.71
C SER A 435 22.49 3.73 -5.12
N TRP A 436 21.69 4.47 -5.91
CA TRP A 436 20.39 5.02 -5.49
C TRP A 436 19.24 4.00 -5.56
N ASN A 437 19.46 2.82 -6.17
CA ASN A 437 18.46 1.77 -6.22
C ASN A 437 18.19 1.21 -4.82
N MET A 438 17.12 1.69 -4.18
CA MET A 438 16.70 1.23 -2.86
C MET A 438 15.72 0.07 -2.96
N ASP A 439 15.90 -0.94 -2.12
CA ASP A 439 14.91 -2.00 -1.93
C ASP A 439 13.57 -1.41 -1.48
N CYS A 440 12.57 -1.53 -2.34
CA CYS A 440 11.23 -1.05 -2.07
C CYS A 440 10.55 -1.92 -1.01
N ASN A 441 9.95 -1.30 0.02
CA ASN A 441 9.10 -2.04 0.96
C ASN A 441 7.71 -2.37 0.40
N CYS A 442 7.34 -1.83 -0.76
CA CYS A 442 6.02 -2.01 -1.37
C CYS A 442 5.96 -3.24 -2.28
N THR A 443 7.09 -3.82 -2.67
CA THR A 443 7.19 -4.91 -3.64
C THR A 443 7.18 -6.31 -3.00
N ASP A 444 7.15 -6.42 -1.67
CA ASP A 444 7.24 -7.70 -0.95
C ASP A 444 6.26 -7.87 0.21
#